data_AF-A0A177LF61-F1
#
_entry.id   AF-A0A177LF61-F1
#
_cell.length_a   1.000
_cell.length_b   1.000
_cell.length_c   1.000
_cell.angle_alpha   90.00
_cell.angle_beta   90.00
_cell.angle_gamma   90.00
#
_symmetry.space_group_name_H-M   'P 1'
#
loop_
_entity.id
_entity.type
_entity.pdbx_description
1 polymer ?
#
loop_
_entity_poly.entity_id
_entity_poly.type
_entity_poly.pdbx_seq_one_letter_code
_entity_poly.pdbx_strand_id
1 'polypeptide(L)'
;MTTIRRTLRGLEKQGLLLTDNFSVMAFDRTKWYTIDYEMIESMMSPFDHVNGEKASDQTDDMTTLATPITESNKQKTSTGDYSLSEREMFEKSLGNERVAEAVELARAKGITTWAYIRAILRNWEKENVKSKKPARKEMLPDWFKKEETVVECDDEFEKDRVSFLAELCGVKQ
;
A
#
# COMPACT_ATOMS: atom_id res chain seq x y z
N MET A 1 0.32 -10.96 17.25
CA MET A 1 -0.57 -9.80 17.41
C MET A 1 -1.86 -9.97 16.61
N THR A 2 -2.87 -10.57 17.24
CA THR A 2 -4.20 -10.88 16.69
C THR A 2 -5.32 -10.09 17.40
N THR A 3 -4.98 -9.27 18.39
CA THR A 3 -5.94 -8.59 19.28
C THR A 3 -6.75 -7.52 18.54
N ILE A 4 -6.10 -6.59 17.82
CA ILE A 4 -6.79 -5.51 17.08
C ILE A 4 -7.72 -6.09 16.01
N ARG A 5 -7.27 -7.11 15.26
CA ARG A 5 -8.11 -7.78 14.26
C ARG A 5 -9.31 -8.49 14.87
N ARG A 6 -9.19 -8.99 16.10
CA ARG A 6 -10.29 -9.64 16.83
C ARG A 6 -11.30 -8.62 17.34
N THR A 7 -10.83 -7.51 17.92
CA THR A 7 -11.70 -6.44 18.42
C THR A 7 -12.47 -5.77 17.28
N LEU A 8 -11.79 -5.45 16.17
CA LEU A 8 -12.39 -4.82 15.00
C LEU A 8 -13.52 -5.67 14.39
N ARG A 9 -13.31 -6.99 14.27
CA ARG A 9 -14.37 -7.94 13.83
C ARG A 9 -15.52 -8.04 14.83
N GLY A 10 -15.25 -7.88 16.12
CA GLY A 10 -16.29 -7.83 17.15
C GLY A 10 -17.17 -6.61 16.98
N LEU A 11 -16.55 -5.44 16.80
CA LEU A 11 -17.23 -4.17 16.58
C LEU A 11 -18.01 -4.13 15.25
N GLU A 12 -17.46 -4.72 14.17
CA GLU A 12 -18.13 -4.90 12.88
C GLU A 12 -19.42 -5.72 13.03
N LYS A 13 -19.39 -6.80 13.83
CA LYS A 13 -20.59 -7.62 14.11
C LYS A 13 -21.63 -6.89 14.96
N GLN A 14 -21.19 -6.00 15.85
CA GLN A 14 -22.08 -5.21 16.70
C GLN A 14 -22.70 -4.02 15.95
N GLY A 15 -22.28 -3.75 14.71
CA GLY A 15 -22.77 -2.62 13.92
C GLY A 15 -22.22 -1.26 14.34
N LEU A 16 -21.21 -1.23 15.22
CA LEU A 16 -20.61 0.02 15.72
C LEU A 16 -19.60 0.62 14.73
N LEU A 17 -19.11 -0.20 13.80
CA LEU A 17 -18.17 0.22 12.76
C LEU A 17 -18.78 -0.07 11.38
N LEU A 18 -18.89 0.99 10.57
CA LEU A 18 -19.19 0.92 9.15
C LEU A 18 -17.91 0.54 8.40
N THR A 19 -18.00 -0.46 7.54
CA THR A 19 -16.86 -0.95 6.75
C THR A 19 -17.14 -0.78 5.26
N ASP A 20 -16.19 -0.22 4.52
CA ASP A 20 -16.27 -0.11 3.06
C ASP A 20 -14.90 -0.40 2.40
N ASN A 21 -14.92 -0.71 1.10
CA ASN A 21 -13.74 -1.00 0.29
C ASN A 21 -13.56 0.05 -0.81
N PHE A 22 -12.70 1.02 -0.54
CA PHE A 22 -12.36 2.09 -1.50
C PHE A 22 -11.16 1.77 -2.39
N SER A 23 -10.63 0.53 -2.35
CA SER A 23 -9.48 0.19 -3.20
C SER A 23 -9.92 -0.15 -4.62
N VAL A 24 -9.31 0.54 -5.59
CA VAL A 24 -9.56 0.33 -7.03
C VAL A 24 -8.86 -0.95 -7.53
N MET A 25 -7.78 -1.37 -6.88
CA MET A 25 -6.94 -2.47 -7.36
C MET A 25 -7.24 -3.78 -6.64
N ALA A 26 -7.41 -4.86 -7.40
CA ALA A 26 -7.76 -6.19 -6.88
C ALA A 26 -6.71 -6.86 -5.95
N PHE A 27 -5.48 -6.36 -5.95
CA PHE A 27 -4.42 -6.86 -5.06
C PHE A 27 -4.49 -6.25 -3.66
N ASP A 28 -5.01 -5.04 -3.53
CA ASP A 28 -5.10 -4.34 -2.25
C ASP A 28 -6.37 -4.79 -1.52
N ARG A 29 -6.18 -5.19 -0.25
CA ARG A 29 -7.23 -5.74 0.63
C ARG A 29 -7.45 -4.86 1.85
N THR A 30 -7.08 -3.59 1.74
CA THR A 30 -7.26 -2.61 2.80
C THR A 30 -8.75 -2.37 3.03
N LYS A 31 -9.20 -2.55 4.28
CA LYS A 31 -10.55 -2.22 4.71
C LYS A 31 -10.55 -0.84 5.38
N TRP A 32 -11.54 -0.02 5.03
CA TRP A 32 -11.75 1.30 5.64
C TRP A 32 -12.87 1.22 6.66
N TYR A 33 -12.68 1.88 7.81
CA TYR A 33 -13.62 1.85 8.93
C TYR A 33 -14.01 3.26 9.34
N THR A 34 -15.30 3.45 9.61
CA THR A 34 -15.85 4.68 10.20
C THR A 34 -16.70 4.30 11.41
N ILE A 35 -16.69 5.16 12.44
CA ILE A 35 -17.52 4.97 13.64
C ILE A 35 -18.96 5.35 13.31
N ASP A 36 -19.91 4.47 13.61
CA ASP A 36 -21.34 4.77 13.53
C ASP A 36 -21.79 5.46 14.82
N TYR A 37 -21.95 6.79 14.76
CA TYR A 37 -22.31 7.60 15.92
C TYR A 37 -23.78 7.49 16.30
N GLU A 38 -24.68 7.21 15.35
CA GLU A 38 -26.12 7.10 15.62
C GLU A 38 -26.40 5.84 16.45
N MET A 39 -25.71 4.74 16.12
CA MET A 39 -25.79 3.50 16.87
C MET A 39 -25.23 3.66 18.29
N ILE A 40 -24.14 4.42 18.45
CA ILE A 40 -23.57 4.74 19.77
C ILE A 40 -24.54 5.59 20.58
N GLU A 41 -25.13 6.62 19.99
CA GLU A 41 -26.08 7.52 20.66
C GLU A 41 -27.35 6.79 21.11
N SER A 42 -27.84 5.87 20.28
CA SER A 42 -28.96 4.98 20.62
C SER A 42 -28.65 4.06 21.80
N MET A 43 -27.42 3.53 21.87
CA MET A 43 -26.93 2.78 23.04
C MET A 43 -26.66 3.65 24.27
N MET A 44 -26.35 4.93 24.06
CA MET A 44 -26.11 5.94 25.09
C MET A 44 -27.37 6.65 25.58
N SER A 45 -28.56 6.23 25.13
CA SER A 45 -29.84 6.75 25.64
C SER A 45 -29.84 6.78 27.19
N PRO A 46 -30.39 7.83 27.83
CA PRO A 46 -30.06 8.17 29.21
C PRO A 46 -30.53 7.11 30.20
N PHE A 47 -29.60 6.31 30.72
CA PHE A 47 -29.74 5.74 32.06
C PHE A 47 -29.50 6.86 33.08
N ASP A 48 -30.45 7.79 33.19
CA ASP A 48 -30.63 8.59 34.40
C ASP A 48 -31.25 7.71 35.48
N HIS A 49 -30.52 6.71 36.02
CA HIS A 49 -30.86 6.10 37.31
C HIS A 49 -29.62 5.66 38.10
N VAL A 50 -29.35 6.49 39.11
CA VAL A 50 -28.55 6.33 40.33
C VAL A 50 -28.55 4.91 40.92
N ASN A 51 -27.34 4.34 41.09
CA ASN A 51 -26.82 3.53 42.23
C ASN A 51 -25.64 2.70 41.70
N GLY A 52 -24.43 2.73 42.27
CA GLY A 52 -24.14 2.50 43.67
C GLY A 52 -23.67 1.06 43.82
N GLU A 53 -22.34 0.86 43.82
CA GLU A 53 -21.62 -0.36 44.20
C GLU A 53 -21.82 -1.56 43.24
N LYS A 54 -20.80 -2.27 42.75
CA LYS A 54 -19.76 -2.97 43.49
C LYS A 54 -18.53 -3.16 42.59
N ALA A 55 -17.36 -2.84 43.14
CA ALA A 55 -16.10 -3.39 42.68
C ALA A 55 -16.10 -4.91 42.87
N SER A 56 -15.68 -5.67 41.86
CA SER A 56 -15.23 -7.04 42.04
C SER A 56 -13.76 -7.11 41.71
N ASP A 57 -13.00 -7.07 42.80
CA ASP A 57 -11.62 -7.48 42.95
C ASP A 57 -11.41 -8.91 42.44
N GLN A 58 -10.34 -9.13 41.69
CA GLN A 58 -9.63 -10.41 41.61
C GLN A 58 -8.20 -10.10 41.18
N THR A 59 -7.43 -9.64 42.16
CA THR A 59 -6.00 -9.93 42.25
C THR A 59 -5.84 -11.43 42.58
N ASP A 60 -4.95 -12.12 41.87
CA ASP A 60 -3.85 -12.87 42.47
C ASP A 60 -3.18 -13.86 41.48
N ASP A 61 -1.87 -13.98 41.73
CA ASP A 61 -0.97 -15.08 41.43
C ASP A 61 -0.11 -15.12 40.14
N MET A 62 1.10 -14.60 40.36
CA MET A 62 2.34 -15.40 40.42
C MET A 62 3.05 -15.74 39.11
N THR A 63 4.00 -14.86 38.80
CA THR A 63 5.43 -15.18 38.55
C THR A 63 5.77 -16.65 38.24
N THR A 64 6.08 -16.95 36.98
CA THR A 64 7.08 -17.98 36.65
C THR A 64 7.79 -17.58 35.36
N LEU A 65 9.04 -17.12 35.52
CA LEU A 65 9.99 -16.88 34.44
C LEU A 65 10.44 -18.22 33.86
N ALA A 66 10.08 -18.52 32.62
CA ALA A 66 10.68 -19.62 31.86
C ALA A 66 11.62 -19.02 30.79
N THR A 67 12.91 -19.17 31.07
CA THR A 67 14.14 -19.16 30.23
C THR A 67 14.09 -18.70 28.75
N PRO A 68 15.14 -18.01 28.25
CA PRO A 68 15.24 -17.60 26.85
C PRO A 68 15.33 -18.81 25.93
N ILE A 69 14.49 -18.82 24.90
CA ILE A 69 14.51 -19.82 23.82
C ILE A 69 15.81 -19.61 23.03
N THR A 70 16.72 -20.58 23.04
CA THR A 70 17.89 -20.60 22.16
C THR A 70 17.47 -20.66 20.70
N GLU A 71 17.91 -19.69 19.92
CA GLU A 71 17.72 -19.64 18.46
C GLU A 71 18.54 -20.75 17.79
N SER A 72 17.87 -21.84 17.39
CA SER A 72 18.41 -22.81 16.45
C SER A 72 17.61 -22.76 15.15
N ASN A 73 18.02 -21.84 14.27
CA ASN A 73 17.49 -21.79 12.91
C ASN A 73 18.20 -22.85 12.05
N LYS A 74 17.58 -24.02 11.91
CA LYS A 74 17.90 -24.97 10.84
C LYS A 74 16.63 -25.16 10.00
N GLN A 75 16.46 -24.34 8.98
CA GLN A 75 15.44 -24.59 7.96
C GLN A 75 15.80 -25.84 7.17
N LYS A 76 15.05 -26.94 7.39
CA LYS A 76 14.99 -28.09 6.48
C LYS A 76 13.81 -27.85 5.53
N THR A 77 14.08 -27.53 4.27
CA THR A 77 13.04 -27.45 3.23
C THR A 77 13.14 -28.68 2.34
N SER A 78 12.39 -29.72 2.70
CA SER A 78 12.06 -30.81 1.79
C SER A 78 10.86 -30.37 0.94
N THR A 79 11.13 -29.69 -0.17
CA THR A 79 10.12 -29.33 -1.17
C THR A 79 10.51 -30.02 -2.47
N GLY A 80 10.12 -31.30 -2.60
CA GLY A 80 10.55 -32.19 -3.68
C GLY A 80 9.82 -31.99 -5.01
N ASP A 81 8.54 -31.58 -5.00
CA ASP A 81 7.70 -31.83 -6.18
C ASP A 81 7.14 -30.57 -6.87
N TYR A 82 7.09 -29.41 -6.19
CA TYR A 82 6.57 -28.16 -6.78
C TYR A 82 7.62 -27.37 -7.58
N SER A 83 8.90 -27.73 -7.48
CA SER A 83 10.00 -26.96 -8.07
C SER A 83 10.35 -27.34 -9.51
N LEU A 84 9.93 -28.54 -9.97
CA LEU A 84 10.25 -29.02 -11.32
C LEU A 84 9.40 -28.33 -12.39
N SER A 85 8.08 -28.20 -12.16
CA SER A 85 7.16 -27.59 -13.15
C SER A 85 7.48 -26.11 -13.44
N GLU A 86 7.87 -25.36 -12.42
CA GLU A 86 8.21 -23.94 -12.60
C GLU A 86 9.59 -23.75 -13.23
N ARG A 87 10.52 -24.67 -12.99
CA ARG A 87 11.83 -24.67 -13.66
C ARG A 87 11.68 -24.85 -15.16
N GLU A 88 10.85 -25.81 -15.59
CA GLU A 88 10.56 -26.04 -17.01
C GLU A 88 9.95 -24.81 -17.71
N MET A 89 9.15 -24.02 -16.98
CA MET A 89 8.60 -22.77 -17.52
C MET A 89 9.70 -21.74 -17.79
N PHE A 90 10.65 -21.58 -16.87
CA PHE A 90 11.78 -20.67 -17.08
C PHE A 90 12.74 -21.16 -18.16
N GLU A 91 12.95 -22.47 -18.29
CA GLU A 91 13.77 -23.05 -19.36
C GLU A 91 13.17 -22.77 -20.76
N LYS A 92 11.84 -22.77 -20.89
CA LYS A 92 11.16 -22.39 -22.14
C LYS A 92 11.26 -20.90 -22.47
N SER A 93 11.17 -20.03 -21.46
CA SER A 93 11.13 -18.56 -21.66
C SER A 93 12.52 -17.92 -21.78
N LEU A 94 13.47 -18.31 -20.93
CA LEU A 94 14.81 -17.72 -20.84
C LEU A 94 15.91 -18.61 -21.46
N GLY A 95 15.61 -19.88 -21.72
CA GLY A 95 16.59 -20.89 -22.11
C GLY A 95 17.21 -21.60 -20.91
N ASN A 96 17.64 -22.84 -21.13
CA ASN A 96 18.31 -23.68 -20.14
C ASN A 96 19.65 -23.07 -19.63
N GLU A 97 20.38 -22.37 -20.50
CA GLU A 97 21.66 -21.74 -20.18
C GLU A 97 21.53 -20.71 -19.04
N ARG A 98 20.49 -19.84 -19.12
CA ARG A 98 20.24 -18.83 -18.09
C ARG A 98 19.79 -19.45 -16.78
N VAL A 99 18.99 -20.52 -16.83
CA VAL A 99 18.61 -21.23 -15.60
C VAL A 99 19.84 -21.82 -14.90
N ALA A 100 20.80 -22.37 -15.65
CA ALA A 100 22.06 -22.87 -15.09
C ALA A 100 22.93 -21.75 -14.52
N GLU A 101 23.04 -20.60 -15.20
CA GLU A 101 23.79 -19.43 -14.72
C GLU A 101 23.23 -18.89 -13.39
N ALA A 102 21.91 -18.85 -13.24
CA ALA A 102 21.26 -18.42 -12.00
C ALA A 102 21.56 -19.37 -10.82
N VAL A 103 21.59 -20.68 -11.08
CA VAL A 103 21.98 -21.69 -10.08
C VAL A 103 23.42 -21.50 -9.64
N GLU A 104 24.33 -21.23 -10.58
CA GLU A 104 25.74 -21.03 -10.30
C GLU A 104 25.99 -19.76 -9.49
N LEU A 105 25.28 -18.67 -9.79
CA LEU A 105 25.31 -17.42 -9.02
C LEU A 105 24.81 -17.63 -7.59
N ALA A 106 23.76 -18.45 -7.43
CA ALA A 106 23.19 -18.81 -6.14
C ALA A 106 24.19 -19.66 -5.32
N ARG A 107 24.87 -20.62 -5.96
CA ARG A 107 25.95 -21.43 -5.40
C ARG A 107 27.14 -20.59 -4.94
N ALA A 108 27.58 -19.62 -5.74
CA ALA A 108 28.67 -18.71 -5.38
C ALA A 108 28.36 -17.87 -4.13
N LYS A 109 27.07 -17.57 -3.89
CA LYS A 109 26.59 -16.85 -2.71
C LYS A 109 26.30 -17.75 -1.50
N GLY A 110 26.49 -19.07 -1.64
CA GLY A 110 26.19 -20.04 -0.58
C GLY A 110 24.69 -20.25 -0.34
N ILE A 111 23.81 -19.78 -1.23
CA ILE A 111 22.36 -19.92 -1.11
C ILE A 111 21.86 -20.77 -2.28
N THR A 112 21.59 -22.05 -2.04
CA THR A 112 21.13 -22.98 -3.10
C THR A 112 19.61 -23.17 -3.12
N THR A 113 18.87 -22.31 -2.41
CA THR A 113 17.39 -22.42 -2.36
C THR A 113 16.75 -22.00 -3.68
N TRP A 114 15.77 -22.78 -4.16
CA TRP A 114 15.01 -22.47 -5.38
C TRP A 114 14.34 -21.09 -5.31
N ALA A 115 13.91 -20.63 -4.14
CA ALA A 115 13.31 -19.31 -3.96
C ALA A 115 14.26 -18.17 -4.37
N TYR A 116 15.54 -18.30 -4.06
CA TYR A 116 16.56 -17.32 -4.43
C TYR A 116 16.85 -17.35 -5.94
N ILE A 117 16.99 -18.55 -6.51
CA ILE A 117 17.17 -18.77 -7.95
C ILE A 117 15.97 -18.21 -8.73
N ARG A 118 14.75 -18.49 -8.27
CA ARG A 118 13.49 -17.96 -8.81
C ARG A 118 13.46 -16.42 -8.78
N ALA A 119 13.99 -15.79 -7.73
CA ALA A 119 14.06 -14.33 -7.65
C ALA A 119 15.02 -13.75 -8.70
N ILE A 120 16.18 -14.38 -8.91
CA ILE A 120 17.13 -14.00 -9.97
C ILE A 120 16.48 -14.12 -11.35
N LEU A 121 15.84 -15.25 -11.64
CA LEU A 121 15.20 -15.51 -12.93
C LEU A 121 14.06 -14.52 -13.22
N ARG A 122 13.23 -14.21 -12.24
CA ARG A 122 12.17 -13.19 -12.36
C ARG A 122 12.72 -11.79 -12.60
N ASN A 123 13.89 -11.47 -12.06
CA ASN A 123 14.53 -10.20 -12.33
C ASN A 123 15.00 -10.12 -13.79
N TRP A 124 15.64 -11.17 -14.29
CA TRP A 124 16.11 -11.23 -15.68
C TRP A 124 14.96 -11.21 -16.69
N GLU A 125 13.84 -11.87 -16.39
CA GLU A 125 12.63 -11.79 -17.21
C GLU A 125 12.11 -10.35 -17.32
N LYS A 126 12.10 -9.59 -16.22
CA LYS A 126 11.70 -8.17 -16.24
C LYS A 126 12.63 -7.30 -17.07
N GLU A 127 13.94 -7.52 -16.99
CA GLU A 127 14.91 -6.78 -17.80
C GLU A 127 14.75 -7.10 -19.30
N ASN A 128 14.46 -8.35 -19.66
CA ASN A 128 14.14 -8.74 -21.04
C ASN A 128 12.85 -8.09 -21.56
N VAL A 129 11.85 -7.87 -20.69
CA VAL A 129 10.61 -7.17 -21.06
C VAL A 129 10.84 -5.65 -21.18
N LYS A 130 11.73 -5.08 -20.37
CA LYS A 130 12.08 -3.65 -20.44
C LYS A 130 12.86 -3.30 -21.71
N SER A 131 13.82 -4.13 -22.12
CA SER A 131 14.60 -3.90 -23.35
C SER A 131 13.77 -3.96 -24.63
N LYS A 132 12.60 -4.61 -24.60
CA LYS A 132 11.66 -4.69 -25.73
C LYS A 132 10.73 -3.49 -25.88
N LYS A 133 10.66 -2.56 -24.91
CA LYS A 133 9.77 -1.39 -25.02
C LYS A 133 10.38 -0.39 -26.02
N PRO A 134 9.66 -0.01 -27.09
CA PRO A 134 10.17 0.99 -28.02
C PRO A 134 10.38 2.32 -27.29
N ALA A 135 11.50 2.99 -27.57
CA ALA A 135 11.76 4.32 -27.04
C ALA A 135 10.60 5.26 -27.43
N ARG A 136 9.99 5.89 -26.43
CA ARG A 136 8.91 6.84 -26.66
C ARG A 136 9.49 8.06 -27.39
N LYS A 137 9.02 8.30 -28.61
CA LYS A 137 9.32 9.53 -29.35
C LYS A 137 8.26 10.55 -28.99
N GLU A 138 8.56 11.43 -28.04
CA GLU A 138 7.71 12.58 -27.76
C GLU A 138 7.79 13.54 -28.95
N MET A 139 6.64 14.01 -29.44
CA MET A 139 6.56 15.05 -30.47
C MET A 139 5.82 16.25 -29.89
N LEU A 140 6.31 17.45 -30.18
CA LEU A 140 5.65 18.69 -29.74
C LEU A 140 4.30 18.82 -30.45
N PRO A 141 3.18 19.00 -29.72
CA PRO A 141 1.88 19.19 -30.32
C PRO A 141 1.85 20.37 -31.29
N ASP A 142 1.02 20.29 -32.32
CA ASP A 142 0.95 21.32 -33.38
C ASP A 142 0.63 22.72 -32.85
N TRP A 143 -0.17 22.79 -31.78
CA TRP A 143 -0.52 24.06 -31.12
C TRP A 143 0.66 24.70 -30.38
N PHE A 144 1.74 23.97 -30.08
CA PHE A 144 2.96 24.52 -29.47
C PHE A 144 3.78 25.38 -30.44
N LYS A 145 3.58 25.19 -31.76
CA LYS A 145 4.25 25.97 -32.80
C LYS A 145 3.41 27.15 -33.29
N LYS A 146 2.20 27.31 -32.76
CA LYS A 146 1.35 28.43 -33.13
C LYS A 146 1.86 29.66 -32.38
N GLU A 147 2.58 30.52 -33.08
CA GLU A 147 2.88 31.86 -32.58
C GLU A 147 1.55 32.52 -32.21
N GLU A 148 1.46 32.93 -30.95
CA GLU A 148 0.32 33.55 -30.34
C GLU A 148 0.00 34.82 -31.14
N THR A 149 -1.04 34.77 -31.97
CA THR A 149 -1.56 35.98 -32.62
C THR A 149 -1.94 36.91 -31.48
N VAL A 150 -1.21 38.01 -31.35
CA VAL A 150 -1.42 39.05 -30.34
C VAL A 150 -2.91 39.34 -30.28
N VAL A 151 -3.56 38.84 -29.24
CA VAL A 151 -4.91 39.25 -28.90
C VAL A 151 -4.72 40.69 -28.44
N GLU A 152 -5.16 41.65 -29.27
CA GLU A 152 -5.25 43.05 -28.85
C GLU A 152 -6.02 43.06 -27.53
N CYS A 153 -5.32 43.46 -26.47
CA CYS A 153 -5.95 43.63 -25.17
C CYS A 153 -6.99 44.73 -25.34
N ASP A 154 -8.28 44.40 -25.22
CA ASP A 154 -9.36 45.38 -25.24
C ASP A 154 -8.99 46.53 -24.29
N ASP A 155 -8.98 47.77 -24.79
CA ASP A 155 -8.65 48.99 -24.05
C ASP A 155 -9.47 49.14 -22.74
N GLU A 156 -10.59 48.44 -22.68
CA GLU A 156 -11.50 48.36 -21.53
C GLU A 156 -10.90 47.54 -20.37
N PHE A 157 -10.22 46.43 -20.67
CA PHE A 157 -9.55 45.60 -19.66
C PHE A 157 -8.40 46.34 -18.97
N GLU A 158 -7.65 47.15 -19.72
CA GLU A 158 -6.55 47.92 -19.15
C GLU A 158 -7.07 49.05 -18.25
N LYS A 159 -8.24 49.64 -18.55
CA LYS A 159 -8.91 50.60 -17.67
C LYS A 159 -9.37 49.96 -16.35
N ASP A 160 -9.97 48.78 -16.42
CA ASP A 160 -10.41 48.03 -15.22
C ASP A 160 -9.21 47.60 -14.36
N ARG A 161 -8.11 47.22 -15.00
CA ARG A 161 -6.86 46.91 -14.29
C ARG A 161 -6.29 48.13 -13.56
N VAL A 162 -6.32 49.30 -14.18
CA VAL A 162 -5.82 50.56 -13.57
C VAL A 162 -6.74 51.05 -12.45
N SER A 163 -8.07 50.95 -12.60
CA SER A 163 -9.02 51.34 -11.56
C SER A 163 -8.87 50.48 -10.29
N PHE A 164 -8.73 49.17 -10.45
CA PHE A 164 -8.56 48.24 -9.36
C PHE A 164 -7.25 48.47 -8.59
N LEU A 165 -6.16 48.78 -9.31
CA LEU A 165 -4.87 49.14 -8.70
C LEU A 165 -4.94 50.47 -7.93
N ALA A 166 -5.71 51.44 -8.41
CA ALA A 166 -5.91 52.71 -7.73
C ALA A 166 -6.73 52.53 -6.44
N GLU A 167 -7.75 51.68 -6.45
CA GLU A 167 -8.56 51.34 -5.28
C GLU A 167 -7.71 50.67 -4.19
N LEU A 168 -6.85 49.73 -4.55
CA LEU A 168 -5.93 49.08 -3.61
C LEU A 168 -4.88 50.03 -3.02
N CYS A 169 -4.50 51.08 -3.75
CA CYS A 169 -3.56 52.10 -3.28
C CYS A 169 -4.23 53.17 -2.38
N GLY A 170 -5.53 53.40 -2.56
CA GLY A 170 -6.32 54.40 -1.84
C GLY A 170 -6.82 53.99 -0.45
N VAL A 171 -6.79 52.69 -0.12
CA VAL A 171 -7.16 52.20 1.23
C VAL A 171 -5.96 52.35 2.17
N LYS A 172 -5.69 53.58 2.60
CA LYS A 172 -4.88 53.89 3.78
C LYS A 172 -5.77 54.61 4.80
N GLN A 173 -6.14 53.84 5.84
CA GLN A 173 -6.76 54.17 7.14
C GLN A 173 -7.64 55.42 7.25
#